data_AF-A0A813QN10-F1
#
_entry.id   AF-A0A813QN10-F1
#
_cell.length_a   1.000
_cell.length_b   1.000
_cell.length_c   1.000
_cell.angle_alpha   90.00
_cell.angle_beta   90.00
_cell.angle_gamma   90.00
#
_symmetry.space_group_name_H-M   'P 1'
#
loop_
_entity.id
_entity.type
_entity.pdbx_description
1 polymer ?
#
loop_
_entity_poly.entity_id
_entity_poly.type
_entity_poly.pdbx_seq_one_letter_code
_entity_poly.pdbx_strand_id
1 'polypeptide(L)'
;MGSEASVCNNLHGRRCILRIIGILIIICILIYLERGRFGRKLPYLRDLYSYTWSNKTISPIRNIASLKRNNGFHVVLNYYEEDLNLVSQFIRFIRNVQSIRRLNVSIIIYNKNSNISSVYLQKMLKVDIVHQLPNVGREGGTYLYHIINNYDTLADHTLFSQAGADGVSVKEVESWLVNRLERQFTTAVGYMPLVSARWMEVYDCGRNIYNNMVRLAELWAMVTQTLCPPDKQTVTYRGQFVVSSKRIRRQPLRIYMYLNELITADSTHWIHTDKRSPPSQSTPSNPFFGHILERLWTVLFNCSKSDLINKCNRDVCACFD
;
A
#
# COMPACT_ATOMS: atom_id res chain seq x y z
N MET A 1 1.75 -12.64 -53.14
CA MET A 1 0.97 -12.13 -54.29
C MET A 1 0.38 -13.33 -55.02
N GLY A 2 -0.94 -13.30 -55.29
CA GLY A 2 -1.70 -14.36 -55.98
C GLY A 2 -2.72 -15.04 -55.06
N SER A 3 -3.77 -14.36 -54.58
CA SER A 3 -5.08 -14.11 -55.23
C SER A 3 -5.99 -15.36 -55.34
N GLU A 4 -6.60 -15.77 -54.23
CA GLU A 4 -7.87 -16.49 -54.24
C GLU A 4 -9.00 -15.52 -54.60
N ALA A 5 -9.20 -15.30 -55.90
CA ALA A 5 -10.37 -14.59 -56.42
C ALA A 5 -10.86 -15.31 -57.67
N SER A 6 -11.56 -16.42 -57.47
CA SER A 6 -12.18 -17.19 -58.56
C SER A 6 -13.42 -17.92 -58.06
N VAL A 7 -14.44 -17.18 -57.60
CA VAL A 7 -15.81 -17.70 -57.57
C VAL A 7 -16.77 -16.56 -57.87
N CYS A 8 -17.10 -16.37 -59.15
CA CYS A 8 -18.44 -16.00 -59.65
C CYS A 8 -18.38 -15.68 -61.14
N ASN A 9 -18.45 -16.70 -62.00
CA ASN A 9 -18.80 -16.50 -63.41
C ASN A 9 -20.27 -16.85 -63.65
N ASN A 10 -20.97 -15.86 -64.22
CA ASN A 10 -22.20 -15.86 -65.00
C ASN A 10 -23.46 -16.59 -64.47
N LEU A 11 -24.58 -15.84 -64.49
CA LEU A 11 -25.96 -16.20 -64.11
C LEU A 11 -26.24 -16.54 -62.63
N HIS A 12 -25.23 -16.62 -61.77
CA HIS A 12 -25.39 -16.71 -60.30
C HIS A 12 -24.83 -15.53 -59.49
N GLY A 13 -24.25 -14.51 -60.16
CA GLY A 13 -23.64 -13.35 -59.51
C GLY A 13 -24.60 -12.51 -58.65
N ARG A 14 -25.86 -12.32 -59.07
CA ARG A 14 -26.86 -11.60 -58.24
C ARG A 14 -27.19 -12.34 -56.94
N ARG A 15 -27.26 -13.67 -56.96
CA ARG A 15 -27.52 -14.49 -55.76
C ARG A 15 -26.30 -14.52 -54.84
N CYS A 16 -25.09 -14.49 -55.39
CA CYS A 16 -23.87 -14.45 -54.58
C CYS A 16 -23.67 -13.09 -53.91
N ILE A 17 -23.95 -11.99 -54.61
CA ILE A 17 -23.93 -10.63 -54.06
C ILE A 17 -24.99 -10.47 -52.96
N LEU A 18 -26.22 -10.99 -53.16
CA LEU A 18 -27.26 -10.96 -52.15
C LEU A 18 -26.91 -11.79 -50.89
N ARG A 19 -26.19 -12.91 -51.04
CA ARG A 19 -25.69 -13.71 -49.91
C ARG A 19 -24.59 -12.98 -49.13
N ILE A 20 -23.66 -12.32 -49.82
CA ILE A 20 -22.60 -11.52 -49.17
C ILE A 20 -23.22 -10.32 -48.44
N ILE A 21 -24.18 -9.63 -49.06
CA ILE A 21 -24.91 -8.52 -48.40
C ILE A 21 -25.69 -9.04 -47.19
N GLY A 22 -26.35 -10.20 -47.31
CA GLY A 22 -27.06 -10.83 -46.18
C GLY A 22 -26.13 -11.17 -45.01
N ILE A 23 -24.94 -11.72 -45.28
CA ILE A 23 -23.94 -12.03 -44.25
C ILE A 23 -23.41 -10.74 -43.59
N LEU A 24 -23.13 -9.70 -44.37
CA LEU A 24 -22.68 -8.41 -43.84
C LEU A 24 -23.76 -7.74 -42.97
N ILE A 25 -25.03 -7.81 -43.36
CA ILE A 25 -26.16 -7.31 -42.55
C ILE A 25 -26.25 -8.08 -41.23
N ILE A 26 -26.12 -9.42 -41.25
CA ILE A 26 -26.13 -10.24 -40.02
C ILE A 26 -24.96 -9.87 -39.11
N ILE A 27 -23.75 -9.69 -39.66
CA ILE A 27 -22.58 -9.26 -38.89
C ILE A 27 -22.80 -7.86 -38.29
N CYS A 28 -23.34 -6.91 -39.05
CA CYS A 28 -23.69 -5.58 -38.54
C CYS A 28 -24.76 -5.62 -37.44
N ILE A 29 -25.78 -6.48 -37.58
CA ILE A 29 -26.80 -6.69 -36.55
C ILE A 29 -26.17 -7.33 -35.30
N LEU A 30 -25.27 -8.30 -35.44
CA LEU A 30 -24.57 -8.91 -34.30
C LEU A 30 -23.66 -7.90 -33.59
N ILE A 31 -22.93 -7.06 -34.33
CA ILE A 31 -22.11 -5.97 -33.76
C ILE A 31 -23.00 -4.92 -33.07
N TYR A 32 -24.16 -4.59 -33.64
CA TYR A 32 -25.12 -3.67 -33.05
C TYR A 32 -25.74 -4.24 -31.76
N LEU A 33 -26.11 -5.53 -31.77
CA LEU A 33 -26.62 -6.23 -30.60
C LEU A 33 -25.55 -6.43 -29.51
N GLU A 34 -24.29 -6.65 -29.89
CA GLU A 34 -23.16 -6.65 -28.95
C GLU A 34 -22.88 -5.26 -28.36
N ARG A 35 -22.92 -4.19 -29.17
CA ARG A 35 -22.84 -2.81 -28.66
C ARG A 35 -24.01 -2.47 -27.73
N GLY A 36 -25.21 -2.97 -28.02
CA GLY A 36 -26.38 -2.86 -27.14
C GLY A 36 -26.26 -3.66 -25.84
N ARG A 37 -25.55 -4.79 -25.86
CA ARG A 37 -25.24 -5.60 -24.66
C ARG A 37 -24.07 -5.04 -23.84
N PHE A 38 -23.04 -4.47 -24.46
CA PHE A 38 -21.93 -3.82 -23.76
C PHE A 38 -22.30 -2.45 -23.19
N GLY A 39 -23.26 -1.74 -23.78
CA GLY A 39 -23.77 -0.47 -23.27
C GLY A 39 -24.64 -0.55 -22.00
N ARG A 40 -24.96 -1.75 -21.49
CA ARG A 40 -25.88 -1.93 -20.34
C ARG A 40 -25.33 -2.77 -19.18
N LYS A 41 -24.02 -3.03 -19.13
CA LYS A 41 -23.36 -3.62 -17.95
C LYS A 41 -21.99 -3.00 -17.70
N LEU A 42 -21.99 -1.75 -17.24
CA LEU A 42 -20.88 -1.20 -16.47
C LEU A 42 -21.40 -0.09 -15.53
N PRO A 43 -22.19 -0.45 -14.49
CA PRO A 43 -22.52 0.51 -13.44
C PRO A 43 -21.27 0.95 -12.66
N TYR A 44 -20.22 0.11 -12.65
CA TYR A 44 -19.10 0.26 -11.73
C TYR A 44 -18.04 1.31 -12.12
N LEU A 45 -17.93 1.70 -13.40
CA LEU A 45 -16.94 2.70 -13.83
C LEU A 45 -17.42 4.15 -13.71
N ARG A 46 -18.74 4.37 -13.63
CA ARG A 46 -19.29 5.73 -13.44
C ARG A 46 -19.25 6.15 -11.97
N ASP A 47 -19.46 5.19 -11.06
CA ASP A 47 -19.43 5.42 -9.61
C ASP A 47 -18.04 5.78 -9.06
N LEU A 48 -16.96 5.36 -9.73
CA LEU A 48 -15.58 5.76 -9.39
C LEU A 48 -15.30 7.26 -9.61
N TYR A 49 -16.06 7.92 -10.49
CA TYR A 49 -15.93 9.36 -10.74
C TYR A 49 -17.00 10.20 -10.01
N SER A 50 -18.05 9.58 -9.49
CA SER A 50 -19.17 10.27 -8.81
C SER A 50 -19.24 10.05 -7.30
N TYR A 51 -18.27 9.37 -6.68
CA TYR A 51 -18.11 9.40 -5.23
C TYR A 51 -17.54 10.75 -4.79
N THR A 52 -18.39 11.77 -4.84
CA THR A 52 -18.18 13.02 -4.12
C THR A 52 -18.08 12.67 -2.65
N TRP A 53 -16.85 12.71 -2.12
CA TRP A 53 -16.62 12.72 -0.68
C TRP A 53 -17.66 13.62 -0.03
N SER A 54 -18.49 13.06 0.86
CA SER A 54 -19.27 13.92 1.73
C SER A 54 -18.28 14.85 2.43
N ASN A 55 -18.50 16.15 2.27
CA ASN A 55 -17.68 17.22 2.82
C ASN A 55 -17.76 17.25 4.35
N LYS A 56 -17.34 16.18 5.04
CA LYS A 56 -16.67 16.37 6.33
C LYS A 56 -15.29 16.86 5.98
N THR A 57 -15.17 18.18 5.93
CA THR A 57 -13.94 18.95 5.86
C THR A 57 -12.90 18.36 6.81
N ILE A 58 -12.09 17.41 6.33
CA ILE A 58 -10.74 17.22 6.83
C ILE A 58 -10.01 18.41 6.25
N SER A 59 -9.89 19.45 7.06
CA SER A 59 -9.10 20.63 6.70
C SER A 59 -7.75 20.14 6.17
N PRO A 60 -7.38 20.44 4.91
CA PRO A 60 -6.01 20.21 4.48
C PRO A 60 -5.14 20.92 5.50
N ILE A 61 -4.13 20.24 6.02
CA ILE A 61 -3.20 20.81 6.99
C ILE A 61 -2.60 22.06 6.33
N ARG A 62 -3.19 23.23 6.61
CA ARG A 62 -2.82 24.54 6.04
C ARG A 62 -1.43 25.02 6.50
N ASN A 63 -0.65 24.16 7.14
CA ASN A 63 0.64 24.50 7.75
C ASN A 63 1.84 23.73 7.19
N ILE A 64 1.72 22.98 6.09
CA ILE A 64 2.88 22.34 5.44
C ILE A 64 3.60 23.30 4.47
N ALA A 65 3.02 24.48 4.20
CA ALA A 65 3.61 25.49 3.31
C ALA A 65 4.92 26.13 3.83
N SER A 66 5.36 25.84 5.06
CA SER A 66 6.61 26.37 5.63
C SER A 66 7.75 25.35 5.72
N LEU A 67 7.52 24.07 5.39
CA LEU A 67 8.62 23.10 5.26
C LEU A 67 9.26 23.29 3.88
N LYS A 68 10.26 24.17 3.82
CA LYS A 68 11.28 24.25 2.76
C LYS A 68 11.59 22.84 2.23
N ARG A 69 11.65 22.69 0.89
CA ARG A 69 12.07 21.46 0.16
C ARG A 69 12.91 20.53 1.03
N ASN A 70 12.27 19.50 1.59
CA ASN A 70 12.85 18.75 2.69
C ASN A 70 13.70 17.59 2.18
N ASN A 71 15.00 17.84 2.02
CA ASN A 71 16.03 16.80 1.99
C ASN A 71 16.16 16.18 3.40
N GLY A 72 15.11 15.54 3.91
CA GLY A 72 14.97 15.11 5.30
C GLY A 72 14.67 13.62 5.45
N PHE A 73 14.63 13.18 6.71
CA PHE A 73 14.26 11.81 7.08
C PHE A 73 13.10 11.87 8.06
N HIS A 74 11.92 11.41 7.67
CA HIS A 74 10.76 11.39 8.56
C HIS A 74 10.68 10.06 9.31
N VAL A 75 10.37 10.12 10.60
CA VAL A 75 10.05 8.96 11.44
C VAL A 75 8.58 9.08 11.80
N VAL A 76 7.74 8.26 11.17
CA VAL A 76 6.28 8.28 11.33
C VAL A 76 5.84 7.15 12.25
N LEU A 77 5.30 7.53 13.41
CA LEU A 77 4.90 6.61 14.45
C LEU A 77 3.37 6.61 14.62
N ASN A 78 2.76 5.43 14.54
CA ASN A 78 1.37 5.22 14.93
C ASN A 78 1.29 4.94 16.44
N TYR A 79 0.63 5.82 17.20
CA TYR A 79 0.44 5.69 18.65
C TYR A 79 -1.05 5.50 18.98
N TYR A 80 -1.35 4.64 19.94
CA TYR A 80 -2.66 4.44 20.55
C TYR A 80 -2.53 4.33 22.08
N GLU A 81 -2.12 3.18 22.59
CA GLU A 81 -2.05 2.92 24.04
C GLU A 81 -0.69 2.29 24.43
N GLU A 82 0.33 2.47 23.60
CA GLU A 82 1.68 2.03 23.94
C GLU A 82 2.23 2.74 25.18
N ASP A 83 3.01 2.02 25.98
CA ASP A 83 3.66 2.59 27.18
C ASP A 83 4.58 3.75 26.80
N LEU A 84 4.34 4.93 27.39
CA LEU A 84 5.06 6.15 27.05
C LEU A 84 6.56 6.09 27.36
N ASN A 85 6.98 5.28 28.34
CA ASN A 85 8.41 5.08 28.62
C ASN A 85 9.06 4.24 27.52
N LEU A 86 8.37 3.23 27.00
CA LEU A 86 8.82 2.44 25.86
C LEU A 86 8.90 3.30 24.59
N VAL A 87 7.87 4.10 24.31
CA VAL A 87 7.87 5.03 23.16
C VAL A 87 9.01 6.05 23.27
N SER A 88 9.22 6.62 24.46
CA SER A 88 10.32 7.56 24.73
C SER A 88 11.70 6.91 24.56
N GLN A 89 11.86 5.66 24.99
CA GLN A 89 13.07 4.87 24.74
C GLN A 89 13.30 4.65 23.25
N PHE A 90 12.27 4.21 22.52
CA PHE A 90 12.35 3.98 21.09
C PHE A 90 12.76 5.26 20.32
N ILE A 91 12.14 6.39 20.63
CA ILE A 91 12.50 7.70 20.07
C ILE A 91 13.96 8.06 20.35
N ARG A 92 14.45 7.84 21.57
CA ARG A 92 15.85 8.08 21.93
C ARG A 92 16.80 7.21 21.12
N PHE A 93 16.49 5.92 20.94
CA PHE A 93 17.29 5.03 20.10
C PHE A 93 17.36 5.53 18.66
N ILE A 94 16.22 5.84 18.04
CA ILE A 94 16.17 6.33 16.65
C ILE A 94 16.98 7.62 16.48
N ARG A 95 16.89 8.57 17.43
CA ARG A 95 17.68 9.81 17.39
C ARG A 95 19.19 9.58 17.44
N ASN A 96 19.62 8.50 18.08
CA ASN A 96 21.03 8.16 18.24
C ASN A 96 21.58 7.30 17.11
N VAL A 97 20.75 6.86 16.15
CA VAL A 97 21.21 6.10 14.98
C VAL A 97 22.08 7.00 14.11
N GLN A 98 23.37 6.71 14.05
CA GLN A 98 24.37 7.54 13.38
C GLN A 98 24.15 7.64 11.86
N SER A 99 23.68 6.56 11.22
CA SER A 99 23.40 6.54 9.77
C SER A 99 22.30 7.52 9.33
N ILE A 100 21.35 7.85 10.22
CA ILE A 100 20.26 8.81 9.93
C ILE A 100 20.40 10.13 10.68
N ARG A 101 21.18 10.20 11.77
CA ARG A 101 21.35 11.44 12.57
C ARG A 101 21.88 12.62 11.77
N ARG A 102 22.60 12.34 10.67
CA ARG A 102 23.11 13.36 9.74
C ARG A 102 22.07 13.81 8.71
N LEU A 103 20.95 13.11 8.61
CA LEU A 103 19.79 13.53 7.84
C LEU A 103 18.95 14.45 8.73
N ASN A 104 18.29 15.45 8.17
CA ASN A 104 17.39 16.30 8.91
C ASN A 104 16.18 15.46 9.41
N VAL A 105 16.31 14.84 10.59
CA VAL A 105 15.33 13.90 11.15
C VAL A 105 14.17 14.66 11.78
N SER A 106 12.95 14.31 11.40
CA SER A 106 11.72 14.79 12.07
C SER A 106 10.86 13.61 12.51
N ILE A 107 10.46 13.61 13.78
CA ILE A 107 9.60 12.58 14.37
C ILE A 107 8.17 13.09 14.41
N ILE A 108 7.29 12.34 13.73
CA ILE A 108 5.87 12.64 13.57
C ILE A 108 5.08 11.52 14.22
N ILE A 109 4.25 11.85 15.21
CA ILE A 109 3.35 10.89 15.85
C ILE A 109 1.93 11.12 15.36
N TYR A 110 1.25 10.06 14.95
CA TYR A 110 -0.19 10.04 14.77
C TYR A 110 -0.82 9.38 15.99
N ASN A 111 -1.46 10.19 16.83
CA ASN A 111 -2.18 9.77 18.02
C ASN A 111 -3.59 9.31 17.67
N LYS A 112 -3.88 8.03 17.86
CA LYS A 112 -5.20 7.43 17.67
C LYS A 112 -6.01 7.31 18.96
N ASN A 113 -5.42 7.65 20.10
CA ASN A 113 -6.09 7.59 21.38
C ASN A 113 -6.72 8.94 21.70
N SER A 114 -8.05 8.94 21.80
CA SER A 114 -8.86 10.13 22.09
C SER A 114 -8.74 10.60 23.55
N ASN A 115 -8.25 9.75 24.44
CA ASN A 115 -8.18 10.03 25.88
C ASN A 115 -6.90 10.78 26.28
N ILE A 116 -5.94 10.92 25.37
CA ILE A 116 -4.68 11.63 25.61
C ILE A 116 -4.51 12.75 24.60
N SER A 117 -4.18 13.95 25.08
CA SER A 117 -4.01 15.12 24.23
C SER A 117 -2.74 15.02 23.39
N SER A 118 -2.84 15.35 22.10
CA SER A 118 -1.69 15.47 21.20
C SER A 118 -0.64 16.48 21.71
N VAL A 119 -1.07 17.56 22.36
CA VAL A 119 -0.17 18.56 22.97
C VAL A 119 0.62 17.97 24.14
N TYR A 120 -0.04 17.15 24.95
CA TYR A 120 0.61 16.45 26.05
C TYR A 120 1.65 15.45 25.53
N LEU A 121 1.25 14.59 24.57
CA LEU A 121 2.17 13.64 23.93
C LEU A 121 3.39 14.33 23.32
N GLN A 122 3.18 15.44 22.60
CA GLN A 122 4.27 16.19 21.97
C GLN A 122 5.29 16.68 22.99
N LYS A 123 4.82 17.27 24.09
CA LYS A 123 5.67 17.76 25.19
C LYS A 123 6.38 16.63 25.91
N MET A 124 5.66 15.56 26.26
CA MET A 124 6.20 14.44 27.02
C MET A 124 7.27 13.67 26.25
N LEU A 125 7.00 13.36 24.97
CA LEU A 125 7.91 12.60 24.12
C LEU A 125 8.96 13.49 23.44
N LYS A 126 8.83 14.83 23.57
CA LYS A 126 9.72 15.84 22.98
C LYS A 126 9.88 15.61 21.47
N VAL A 127 8.77 15.43 20.75
CA VAL A 127 8.76 15.17 19.29
C VAL A 127 8.37 16.40 18.50
N ASP A 128 8.66 16.39 17.20
CA ASP A 128 8.47 17.55 16.33
C ASP A 128 7.00 17.84 16.06
N ILE A 129 6.21 16.80 15.73
CA ILE A 129 4.81 16.95 15.33
C ILE A 129 3.96 15.82 15.93
N VAL A 130 2.76 16.16 16.43
CA VAL A 130 1.74 15.19 16.80
C VAL A 130 0.40 15.54 16.15
N HIS A 131 -0.21 14.57 15.48
CA HIS A 131 -1.52 14.70 14.85
C HIS A 131 -2.52 13.74 15.49
N GLN A 132 -3.71 14.24 15.84
CA GLN A 132 -4.81 13.38 16.24
C GLN A 132 -5.44 12.70 15.03
N LEU A 133 -5.67 11.39 15.10
CA LEU A 133 -6.46 10.62 14.14
C LEU A 133 -7.54 9.80 14.85
N PRO A 134 -8.62 9.41 14.15
CA PRO A 134 -9.55 8.40 14.64
C PRO A 134 -8.85 7.03 14.73
N ASN A 135 -9.27 6.20 15.69
CA ASN A 135 -8.79 4.83 15.83
C ASN A 135 -9.42 3.89 14.79
N VAL A 136 -9.07 4.08 13.53
CA VAL A 136 -9.49 3.24 12.39
C VAL A 136 -8.30 2.80 11.57
N GLY A 137 -8.37 1.61 10.97
CA GLY A 137 -7.40 1.10 10.01
C GLY A 137 -6.03 0.70 10.57
N ARG A 138 -5.91 0.48 11.89
CA ARG A 138 -4.65 0.09 12.56
C ARG A 138 -3.46 0.98 12.16
N GLU A 139 -2.23 0.47 12.20
CA GLU A 139 -1.04 1.19 11.74
C GLU A 139 -1.07 1.48 10.22
N GLY A 140 -1.60 0.56 9.41
CA GLY A 140 -1.63 0.71 7.95
C GLY A 140 -2.41 1.95 7.48
N GLY A 141 -3.55 2.24 8.08
CA GLY A 141 -4.33 3.45 7.81
C GLY A 141 -3.59 4.73 8.18
N THR A 142 -2.74 4.69 9.20
CA THR A 142 -1.87 5.83 9.55
C THR A 142 -0.81 6.06 8.48
N TYR A 143 -0.18 5.00 7.98
CA TYR A 143 0.87 5.12 6.97
C TYR A 143 0.31 5.64 5.66
N LEU A 144 -0.84 5.11 5.23
CA LEU A 144 -1.55 5.60 4.04
C LEU A 144 -1.98 7.05 4.22
N TYR A 145 -2.56 7.43 5.38
CA TYR A 145 -2.90 8.82 5.67
C TYR A 145 -1.69 9.75 5.53
N HIS A 146 -0.53 9.37 6.08
CA HIS A 146 0.70 10.15 5.94
C HIS A 146 1.11 10.29 4.47
N ILE A 147 1.15 9.18 3.73
CA ILE A 147 1.54 9.17 2.31
C ILE A 147 0.62 10.06 1.49
N ILE A 148 -0.70 9.92 1.65
CA ILE A 148 -1.70 10.66 0.87
C ILE A 148 -1.58 12.16 1.13
N ASN A 149 -1.53 12.58 2.40
CA ASN A 149 -1.53 14.00 2.77
C ASN A 149 -0.19 14.70 2.51
N ASN A 150 0.87 13.95 2.25
CA ASN A 150 2.20 14.49 2.00
C ASN A 150 2.74 14.08 0.62
N TYR A 151 1.95 13.48 -0.27
CA TYR A 151 2.44 12.80 -1.46
C TYR A 151 3.42 13.63 -2.30
N ASP A 152 3.12 14.92 -2.48
CA ASP A 152 3.96 15.86 -3.23
C ASP A 152 5.13 16.42 -2.40
N THR A 153 5.04 16.38 -1.07
CA THR A 153 6.00 16.97 -0.12
C THR A 153 6.68 15.95 0.80
N LEU A 154 6.65 14.66 0.46
CA LEU A 154 7.34 13.59 1.20
C LEU A 154 8.82 13.93 1.35
N ALA A 155 9.37 13.65 2.54
CA ALA A 155 10.81 13.63 2.81
C ALA A 155 11.53 12.61 1.91
N ASP A 156 12.85 12.71 1.78
CA ASP A 156 13.63 11.79 0.93
C ASP A 156 13.40 10.34 1.34
N HIS A 157 13.37 10.08 2.65
CA HIS A 157 13.06 8.80 3.25
C HIS A 157 12.09 8.94 4.41
N THR A 158 11.23 7.95 4.57
CA THR A 158 10.33 7.83 5.70
C THR A 158 10.47 6.45 6.34
N LEU A 159 10.70 6.42 7.66
CA LEU A 159 10.56 5.24 8.49
C LEU A 159 9.13 5.18 9.02
N PHE A 160 8.43 4.07 8.78
CA PHE A 160 7.12 3.79 9.34
C PHE A 160 7.23 2.72 10.43
N SER A 161 6.62 2.98 11.59
CA SER A 161 6.56 2.02 12.71
C SER A 161 5.34 2.29 13.61
N GLN A 162 4.93 1.31 14.39
CA GLN A 162 4.12 1.57 15.59
C GLN A 162 5.02 2.22 16.66
N ALA A 163 4.44 3.06 17.52
CA ALA A 163 5.20 3.92 18.43
C ALA A 163 6.02 3.12 19.47
N GLY A 164 5.60 1.91 19.81
CA GLY A 164 6.32 0.99 20.70
C GLY A 164 7.12 -0.13 20.02
N ALA A 165 7.15 -0.18 18.68
CA ALA A 165 7.66 -1.29 17.86
C ALA A 165 7.07 -2.66 18.26
N ASP A 166 6.00 -3.09 17.57
CA ASP A 166 5.29 -4.34 17.91
C ASP A 166 6.19 -5.57 18.00
N GLY A 167 5.98 -6.32 19.08
CA GLY A 167 6.64 -7.55 19.50
C GLY A 167 8.15 -7.46 19.66
N VAL A 168 8.64 -6.30 20.12
CA VAL A 168 10.03 -6.10 20.46
C VAL A 168 10.11 -5.75 21.95
N SER A 169 10.71 -6.63 22.76
CA SER A 169 11.06 -6.26 24.14
C SER A 169 12.12 -5.14 24.11
N VAL A 170 12.23 -4.30 25.15
CA VAL A 170 13.23 -3.21 25.22
C VAL A 170 14.64 -3.68 24.82
N LYS A 171 15.02 -4.92 25.19
CA LYS A 171 16.30 -5.54 24.85
C LYS A 171 16.43 -5.96 23.39
N GLU A 172 15.33 -6.29 22.71
CA GLU A 172 15.33 -6.69 21.30
C GLU A 172 15.26 -5.48 20.34
N VAL A 173 14.73 -4.33 20.81
CA VAL A 173 14.65 -3.08 20.01
C VAL A 173 16.04 -2.61 19.65
N GLU A 174 16.95 -2.74 20.62
CA GLU A 174 18.36 -2.43 20.44
C GLU A 174 19.02 -3.30 19.36
N SER A 175 18.55 -4.53 19.10
CA SER A 175 19.37 -5.50 18.34
C SER A 175 19.02 -5.63 16.85
N TRP A 176 17.76 -5.52 16.42
CA TRP A 176 17.43 -5.77 15.00
C TRP A 176 17.20 -4.51 14.19
N LEU A 177 16.26 -3.65 14.63
CA LEU A 177 15.90 -2.44 13.89
C LEU A 177 17.08 -1.46 13.85
N VAL A 178 17.65 -1.16 15.03
CA VAL A 178 18.78 -0.24 15.17
C VAL A 178 20.00 -0.76 14.43
N ASN A 179 20.35 -2.04 14.62
CA ASN A 179 21.47 -2.66 13.92
C ASN A 179 21.30 -2.61 12.40
N ARG A 180 20.08 -2.82 11.90
CA ARG A 180 19.81 -2.74 10.46
C ARG A 180 19.93 -1.30 9.94
N LEU A 181 19.36 -0.32 10.65
CA LEU A 181 19.53 1.08 10.27
C LEU A 181 21.01 1.48 10.28
N GLU A 182 21.78 1.12 11.31
CA GLU A 182 23.18 1.51 11.39
C GLU A 182 24.05 0.86 10.32
N ARG A 183 23.83 -0.42 10.03
CA ARG A 183 24.71 -1.19 9.15
C ARG A 183 24.32 -1.18 7.69
N GLN A 184 23.04 -0.97 7.38
CA GLN A 184 22.50 -1.23 6.04
C GLN A 184 21.81 -0.01 5.42
N PHE A 185 21.38 0.96 6.22
CA PHE A 185 20.77 2.15 5.65
C PHE A 185 21.82 3.04 4.97
N THR A 186 21.52 3.42 3.74
CA THR A 186 22.17 4.49 2.99
C THR A 186 21.10 5.25 2.21
N THR A 187 21.41 6.45 1.71
CA THR A 187 20.46 7.22 0.89
C THR A 187 20.10 6.56 -0.44
N ALA A 188 20.83 5.50 -0.85
CA ALA A 188 20.50 4.68 -2.01
C ALA A 188 19.39 3.66 -1.74
N VAL A 189 19.05 3.41 -0.47
CA VAL A 189 17.96 2.48 -0.11
C VAL A 189 16.63 3.05 -0.58
N GLY A 190 15.91 2.28 -1.38
CA GLY A 190 14.55 2.61 -1.80
C GLY A 190 13.48 1.99 -0.90
N TYR A 191 13.69 0.76 -0.41
CA TYR A 191 12.84 0.11 0.59
C TYR A 191 13.68 -0.83 1.45
N MET A 192 13.47 -0.82 2.76
CA MET A 192 14.18 -1.68 3.70
C MET A 192 13.24 -2.10 4.83
N PRO A 193 12.83 -3.37 4.91
CA PRO A 193 12.07 -3.85 6.05
C PRO A 193 12.93 -3.84 7.31
N LEU A 194 12.35 -3.45 8.43
CA LEU A 194 13.04 -3.31 9.72
C LEU A 194 12.73 -4.46 10.69
N VAL A 195 12.28 -5.59 10.16
CA VAL A 195 11.91 -6.78 10.94
C VAL A 195 12.93 -7.92 10.80
N SER A 196 13.12 -8.73 11.83
CA SER A 196 13.97 -9.93 11.72
C SER A 196 13.52 -10.80 10.53
N ALA A 197 14.45 -11.52 9.89
CA ALA A 197 14.14 -12.42 8.79
C ALA A 197 13.13 -13.53 9.19
N ARG A 198 12.99 -13.80 10.50
CA ARG A 198 11.94 -14.68 11.06
C ARG A 198 10.51 -14.15 10.87
N TRP A 199 10.35 -12.85 10.62
CA TRP A 199 9.08 -12.17 10.35
C TRP A 199 8.87 -11.90 8.86
N MET A 200 9.59 -12.64 8.01
CA MET A 200 9.48 -12.58 6.56
C MET A 200 9.09 -13.96 6.06
N GLU A 201 8.25 -14.00 5.03
CA GLU A 201 7.78 -15.24 4.44
C GLU A 201 7.68 -15.13 2.93
N VAL A 202 7.55 -16.28 2.27
CA VAL A 202 7.42 -16.39 0.82
C VAL A 202 6.03 -16.91 0.48
N TYR A 203 5.25 -16.11 -0.24
CA TYR A 203 3.89 -16.42 -0.65
C TYR A 203 3.83 -16.72 -2.13
N ASP A 204 2.98 -17.66 -2.52
CA ASP A 204 2.55 -17.85 -3.90
C ASP A 204 1.23 -17.08 -4.12
N CYS A 205 1.34 -15.80 -4.43
CA CYS A 205 0.19 -14.95 -4.79
C CYS A 205 -0.91 -14.95 -3.72
N GLY A 206 -0.52 -14.84 -2.44
CA GLY A 206 -1.44 -14.91 -1.30
C GLY A 206 -1.61 -16.31 -0.71
N ARG A 207 -1.02 -17.36 -1.30
CA ARG A 207 -1.01 -18.70 -0.69
C ARG A 207 0.30 -18.98 0.02
N ASN A 208 0.22 -19.49 1.25
CA ASN A 208 1.37 -20.11 1.93
C ASN A 208 0.92 -21.32 2.76
N ILE A 209 1.88 -22.07 3.31
CA ILE A 209 1.61 -23.32 4.05
C ILE A 209 0.95 -23.13 5.42
N TYR A 210 1.05 -21.94 6.01
CA TYR A 210 0.56 -21.60 7.35
C TYR A 210 -0.75 -20.80 7.31
N ASN A 211 -0.89 -19.87 6.38
CA ASN A 211 -2.06 -19.02 6.21
C ASN A 211 -2.20 -18.54 4.75
N ASN A 212 -3.45 -18.36 4.32
CA ASN A 212 -3.75 -17.75 3.02
C ASN A 212 -4.17 -16.30 3.24
N MET A 213 -3.54 -15.39 2.50
CA MET A 213 -3.88 -13.98 2.45
C MET A 213 -4.85 -13.75 1.30
N VAL A 214 -6.14 -13.74 1.63
CA VAL A 214 -7.18 -13.47 0.62
C VAL A 214 -6.96 -12.10 0.02
N ARG A 215 -7.35 -11.95 -1.25
CA ARG A 215 -7.23 -10.70 -2.03
C ARG A 215 -5.80 -10.24 -2.34
N LEU A 216 -4.76 -10.91 -1.85
CA LEU A 216 -3.38 -10.49 -2.16
C LEU A 216 -3.09 -10.61 -3.66
N ALA A 217 -3.68 -11.58 -4.35
CA ALA A 217 -3.60 -11.74 -5.80
C ALA A 217 -4.20 -10.54 -6.56
N GLU A 218 -5.41 -10.13 -6.18
CA GLU A 218 -6.09 -8.97 -6.77
C GLU A 218 -5.33 -7.67 -6.49
N LEU A 219 -4.80 -7.51 -5.27
CA LEU A 219 -3.98 -6.37 -4.91
C LEU A 219 -2.65 -6.35 -5.66
N TRP A 220 -2.03 -7.51 -5.88
CA TRP A 220 -0.85 -7.64 -6.73
C TRP A 220 -1.14 -7.12 -8.14
N ALA A 221 -2.22 -7.62 -8.75
CA ALA A 221 -2.61 -7.21 -10.09
C ALA A 221 -2.90 -5.70 -10.18
N MET A 222 -3.53 -5.13 -9.16
CA MET A 222 -3.79 -3.70 -9.07
C MET A 222 -2.49 -2.87 -8.94
N VAL A 223 -1.57 -3.29 -8.09
CA VAL A 223 -0.34 -2.55 -7.74
C VAL A 223 0.73 -2.67 -8.83
N THR A 224 0.88 -3.85 -9.42
CA THR A 224 1.94 -4.15 -10.38
C THR A 224 1.47 -4.05 -11.83
N GLN A 225 0.15 -4.02 -12.07
CA GLN A 225 -0.46 -4.11 -13.41
C GLN A 225 -0.06 -5.39 -14.16
N THR A 226 0.28 -6.45 -13.42
CA THR A 226 0.65 -7.76 -13.96
C THR A 226 -0.05 -8.86 -13.17
N LEU A 227 -0.24 -10.02 -13.79
CA LEU A 227 -0.64 -11.19 -13.03
C LEU A 227 0.49 -11.58 -12.06
N CYS A 228 0.13 -12.35 -11.03
CA CYS A 228 1.14 -12.86 -10.11
C CYS A 228 2.24 -13.61 -10.85
N PRO A 229 3.51 -13.33 -10.54
CA PRO A 229 4.63 -13.99 -11.19
C PRO A 229 4.61 -15.49 -10.85
N PRO A 230 5.18 -16.34 -11.73
CA PRO A 230 5.40 -17.75 -11.42
C PRO A 230 6.35 -17.92 -10.23
N ASP A 231 7.26 -16.96 -10.05
CA ASP A 231 8.11 -16.87 -8.86
C ASP A 231 7.31 -16.35 -7.67
N LYS A 232 7.48 -17.00 -6.52
CA LYS A 232 6.87 -16.58 -5.25
C LYS A 232 7.34 -15.19 -4.81
N GLN A 233 6.64 -14.59 -3.86
CA GLN A 233 6.87 -13.22 -3.41
C GLN A 233 7.22 -13.15 -1.93
N THR A 234 8.27 -12.41 -1.58
CA THR A 234 8.60 -12.14 -0.19
C THR A 234 7.66 -11.08 0.37
N VAL A 235 7.09 -11.37 1.54
CA VAL A 235 6.26 -10.46 2.32
C VAL A 235 6.85 -10.30 3.72
N THR A 236 6.45 -9.23 4.40
CA THR A 236 6.91 -8.90 5.75
C THR A 236 5.73 -8.78 6.69
N TYR A 237 5.94 -9.14 7.94
CA TYR A 237 4.99 -8.93 9.03
C TYR A 237 5.34 -7.64 9.80
N ARG A 238 4.43 -7.15 10.66
CA ARG A 238 4.56 -6.02 11.61
C ARG A 238 4.69 -4.60 11.03
N GLY A 239 4.70 -4.44 9.70
CA GLY A 239 4.59 -3.13 9.04
C GLY A 239 5.72 -2.13 9.33
N GLN A 240 6.90 -2.57 9.77
CA GLN A 240 8.02 -1.69 10.10
C GLN A 240 9.03 -1.65 8.95
N PHE A 241 9.26 -0.46 8.37
CA PHE A 241 10.16 -0.32 7.22
C PHE A 241 10.63 1.13 7.01
N VAL A 242 11.73 1.29 6.27
CA VAL A 242 12.13 2.54 5.62
C VAL A 242 11.74 2.47 4.15
N VAL A 243 11.25 3.57 3.59
CA VAL A 243 10.96 3.69 2.16
C VAL A 243 11.34 5.08 1.66
N SER A 244 11.88 5.17 0.44
CA SER A 244 12.18 6.44 -0.21
C SER A 244 10.91 7.05 -0.81
N SER A 245 10.86 8.38 -0.89
CA SER A 245 9.78 9.05 -1.59
C SER A 245 9.75 8.73 -3.08
N LYS A 246 10.90 8.38 -3.69
CA LYS A 246 10.96 7.87 -5.07
C LYS A 246 10.14 6.59 -5.22
N ARG A 247 10.28 5.63 -4.29
CA ARG A 247 9.50 4.39 -4.32
C ARG A 247 8.03 4.61 -4.04
N ILE A 248 7.68 5.50 -3.10
CA ILE A 248 6.27 5.87 -2.87
C ILE A 248 5.67 6.46 -4.16
N ARG A 249 6.36 7.39 -4.81
CA ARG A 249 5.85 8.06 -6.02
C ARG A 249 5.84 7.21 -7.29
N ARG A 250 6.45 6.01 -7.28
CA ARG A 250 6.30 5.04 -8.38
C ARG A 250 4.86 4.51 -8.47
N GLN A 251 4.11 4.54 -7.37
CA GLN A 251 2.70 4.17 -7.36
C GLN A 251 1.81 5.41 -7.48
N PRO A 252 0.80 5.41 -8.36
CA PRO A 252 -0.14 6.53 -8.46
C PRO A 252 -0.86 6.79 -7.14
N LEU A 253 -1.05 8.07 -6.77
CA LEU A 253 -1.77 8.49 -5.56
C LEU A 253 -3.11 7.75 -5.35
N ARG A 254 -3.87 7.51 -6.44
CA ARG A 254 -5.15 6.78 -6.41
C ARG A 254 -5.06 5.37 -5.80
N ILE A 255 -3.90 4.70 -5.91
CA ILE A 255 -3.69 3.38 -5.30
C ILE A 255 -3.69 3.51 -3.78
N TYR A 256 -2.95 4.48 -3.25
CA TYR A 256 -2.92 4.74 -1.81
C TYR A 256 -4.29 5.16 -1.28
N MET A 257 -5.02 6.01 -2.01
CA MET A 257 -6.37 6.44 -1.64
C MET A 257 -7.35 5.27 -1.57
N TYR A 258 -7.32 4.37 -2.57
CA TYR A 258 -8.17 3.18 -2.59
C TYR A 258 -7.84 2.21 -1.44
N LEU A 259 -6.55 1.95 -1.19
CA LEU A 259 -6.15 1.15 -0.03
C LEU A 259 -6.61 1.79 1.29
N ASN A 260 -6.57 3.13 1.37
CA ASN A 260 -7.00 3.85 2.55
C ASN A 260 -8.50 3.75 2.76
N GLU A 261 -9.29 3.90 1.69
CA GLU A 261 -10.74 3.68 1.71
C GLU A 261 -11.10 2.32 2.29
N LEU A 262 -10.44 1.25 1.82
CA LEU A 262 -10.70 -0.11 2.30
C LEU A 262 -10.28 -0.32 3.76
N ILE A 263 -9.13 0.20 4.18
CA ILE A 263 -8.63 -0.04 5.55
C ILE A 263 -9.32 0.85 6.59
N THR A 264 -9.80 2.03 6.22
CA THR A 264 -10.52 2.93 7.14
C THR A 264 -12.04 2.89 6.95
N ALA A 265 -12.55 1.86 6.27
CA ALA A 265 -13.96 1.71 6.00
C ALA A 265 -14.78 1.64 7.31
N ASP A 266 -16.01 2.16 7.27
CA ASP A 266 -16.93 2.03 8.40
C ASP A 266 -17.50 0.60 8.48
N SER A 267 -18.15 0.29 9.60
CA SER A 267 -18.67 -1.05 9.90
C SER A 267 -19.71 -1.58 8.92
N THR A 268 -20.31 -0.73 8.08
CA THR A 268 -21.32 -1.13 7.09
C THR A 268 -20.69 -1.58 5.76
N HIS A 269 -19.42 -1.24 5.53
CA HIS A 269 -18.73 -1.56 4.30
C HIS A 269 -18.49 -3.06 4.13
N TRP A 270 -18.63 -3.56 2.90
CA TRP A 270 -18.56 -5.00 2.58
C TRP A 270 -17.21 -5.64 2.95
N ILE A 271 -16.13 -4.86 3.07
CA ILE A 271 -14.79 -5.37 3.42
C ILE A 271 -14.78 -6.06 4.80
N HIS A 272 -15.67 -5.65 5.71
CA HIS A 272 -15.80 -6.26 7.04
C HIS A 272 -16.57 -7.59 7.01
N THR A 273 -17.33 -7.85 5.95
CA THR A 273 -18.18 -9.05 5.78
C THR A 273 -17.74 -9.92 4.59
N ASP A 274 -16.51 -9.71 4.11
CA ASP A 274 -15.95 -10.47 3.00
C ASP A 274 -15.82 -11.96 3.34
N LYS A 275 -16.69 -12.78 2.74
CA LYS A 275 -16.78 -14.23 3.00
C LYS A 275 -15.50 -15.01 2.66
N ARG A 276 -14.57 -14.40 1.93
CA ARG A 276 -13.24 -14.98 1.65
C ARG A 276 -12.30 -14.88 2.85
N SER A 277 -12.48 -13.87 3.69
CA SER A 277 -11.65 -13.69 4.87
C SER A 277 -12.03 -14.72 5.95
N PRO A 278 -11.07 -15.19 6.77
CA PRO A 278 -11.38 -16.00 7.94
C PRO A 278 -12.46 -15.32 8.80
N PRO A 279 -13.32 -16.10 9.50
CA PRO A 279 -14.32 -15.56 10.41
C PRO A 279 -13.62 -14.87 11.59
N SER A 280 -13.29 -13.60 11.38
CA SER A 280 -12.75 -12.68 12.36
C SER A 280 -13.76 -11.55 12.53
N GLN A 281 -13.92 -11.03 13.74
CA GLN A 281 -14.70 -9.82 13.98
C GLN A 281 -13.91 -8.64 13.41
N SER A 282 -13.93 -8.47 12.09
CA SER A 282 -13.30 -7.36 11.38
C SER A 282 -14.02 -6.07 11.76
N THR A 283 -13.35 -5.17 12.47
CA THR A 283 -13.91 -3.88 12.89
C THR A 283 -13.19 -2.73 12.18
N PRO A 284 -13.75 -1.49 12.19
CA PRO A 284 -13.03 -0.33 11.67
C PRO A 284 -11.68 -0.08 12.34
N SER A 285 -11.53 -0.35 13.64
CA SER A 285 -10.27 -0.18 14.38
C SER A 285 -9.27 -1.32 14.14
N ASN A 286 -9.78 -2.53 13.88
CA ASN A 286 -9.00 -3.73 13.63
C ASN A 286 -9.53 -4.50 12.40
N PRO A 287 -9.43 -3.92 11.19
CA PRO A 287 -9.96 -4.57 9.99
C PRO A 287 -9.06 -5.74 9.61
N PHE A 288 -9.67 -6.85 9.21
CA PHE A 288 -8.92 -7.99 8.66
C PHE A 288 -8.04 -7.58 7.47
N PHE A 289 -8.53 -6.62 6.66
CA PHE A 289 -7.78 -6.04 5.54
C PHE A 289 -6.42 -5.43 5.97
N GLY A 290 -6.28 -4.97 7.22
CA GLY A 290 -5.00 -4.52 7.76
C GLY A 290 -3.91 -5.59 7.72
N HIS A 291 -4.27 -6.85 8.00
CA HIS A 291 -3.31 -7.96 7.88
C HIS A 291 -2.87 -8.19 6.44
N ILE A 292 -3.78 -8.03 5.46
CA ILE A 292 -3.46 -8.15 4.04
C ILE A 292 -2.54 -6.99 3.61
N LEU A 293 -2.87 -5.76 4.00
CA LEU A 293 -2.07 -4.57 3.68
C LEU A 293 -0.65 -4.68 4.26
N GLU A 294 -0.50 -5.26 5.45
CA GLU A 294 0.81 -5.50 6.06
C GLU A 294 1.72 -6.35 5.15
N ARG A 295 1.19 -7.38 4.48
CA ARG A 295 1.96 -8.23 3.54
C ARG A 295 2.18 -7.53 2.21
N LEU A 296 1.36 -6.53 1.88
CA LEU A 296 1.42 -5.81 0.61
C LEU A 296 2.57 -4.80 0.55
N TRP A 297 3.14 -4.34 1.68
CA TRP A 297 4.15 -3.26 1.66
C TRP A 297 5.34 -3.53 0.75
N THR A 298 5.89 -4.75 0.77
CA THR A 298 6.99 -5.16 -0.12
C THR A 298 6.58 -5.09 -1.59
N VAL A 299 5.33 -5.46 -1.91
CA VAL A 299 4.78 -5.40 -3.27
C VAL A 299 4.55 -3.95 -3.71
N LEU A 300 3.92 -3.16 -2.85
CA LEU A 300 3.58 -1.76 -3.09
C LEU A 300 4.81 -0.95 -3.47
N PHE A 301 5.94 -1.23 -2.84
CA PHE A 301 7.21 -0.57 -3.08
C PHE A 301 8.18 -1.37 -3.94
N ASN A 302 7.71 -2.34 -4.74
CA ASN A 302 8.52 -3.12 -5.70
C ASN A 302 9.80 -3.74 -5.09
N CYS A 303 9.65 -4.36 -3.92
CA CYS A 303 10.69 -5.04 -3.16
C CYS A 303 10.20 -6.41 -2.66
N SER A 304 9.59 -7.19 -3.55
CA SER A 304 8.92 -8.45 -3.22
C SER A 304 9.55 -9.69 -3.86
N LYS A 305 10.77 -9.59 -4.43
CA LYS A 305 11.47 -10.76 -5.00
C LYS A 305 11.69 -11.83 -3.92
N SER A 306 11.45 -13.10 -4.27
CA SER A 306 11.56 -14.26 -3.36
C SER A 306 12.92 -14.42 -2.68
N ASP A 307 14.00 -13.92 -3.30
CA ASP A 307 15.35 -14.00 -2.78
C ASP A 307 15.66 -12.97 -1.69
N LEU A 308 14.78 -11.98 -1.46
CA LEU A 308 14.97 -10.95 -0.44
C LEU A 308 15.14 -11.55 0.95
N ILE A 309 14.36 -12.57 1.32
CA ILE A 309 14.48 -13.24 2.62
C ILE A 309 15.87 -13.86 2.83
N ASN A 310 16.46 -14.43 1.77
CA ASN A 310 17.80 -15.00 1.82
C ASN A 310 18.87 -13.91 1.96
N LYS A 311 18.69 -12.78 1.28
CA LYS A 311 19.56 -11.60 1.45
C LYS A 311 19.48 -11.06 2.88
N CYS A 312 18.28 -11.01 3.47
CA CYS A 312 18.10 -10.56 4.84
C CYS A 312 18.73 -11.47 5.90
N ASN A 313 18.93 -12.75 5.58
CA ASN A 313 19.61 -13.72 6.45
C ASN A 313 21.16 -13.66 6.37
N ARG A 314 21.71 -13.15 5.26
CA ARG A 314 23.16 -13.22 4.98
C ARG A 314 23.83 -11.85 4.90
N ASP A 315 23.21 -10.91 4.20
CA ASP A 315 23.79 -9.64 3.77
C ASP A 315 22.80 -8.46 3.99
N VAL A 316 22.62 -7.60 2.97
CA VAL A 316 21.80 -6.40 3.00
C VAL A 316 20.32 -6.73 2.79
N CYS A 317 19.50 -6.39 3.79
CA CYS A 317 18.07 -6.57 3.77
C CYS A 317 17.35 -5.36 3.19
N ALA A 318 17.64 -4.99 1.94
CA ALA A 318 17.05 -3.81 1.30
C ALA A 318 16.94 -3.94 -0.22
N CYS A 319 16.06 -3.14 -0.81
CA CYS A 319 16.04 -2.85 -2.24
C CYS A 319 16.45 -1.39 -2.46
N PHE A 320 17.32 -1.17 -3.45
CA PHE A 320 17.89 0.14 -3.77
C PHE A 320 17.10 0.85 -4.88
N ASP A 321 17.18 2.17 -4.94
CA ASP A 321 16.47 2.98 -5.94
C ASP A 321 17.07 2.92 -7.34
#